data_AF-A0A6P2C6Z2-F1
#
_entry.id   AF-A0A6P2C6Z2-F1
#
_cell.length_a   1.000
_cell.length_b   1.000
_cell.length_c   1.000
_cell.angle_alpha   90.00
_cell.angle_beta   90.00
_cell.angle_gamma   90.00
#
_symmetry.space_group_name_H-M   'P 1'
#
loop_
_entity.id
_entity.type
_entity.pdbx_description
1 polymer ?
#
loop_
_entity_poly.entity_id
_entity_poly.type
_entity_poly.pdbx_seq_one_letter_code
_entity_poly.pdbx_strand_id
1 'polypeptide(L)'
;MAGRQRPVCCRNTFRAPARSVRRNAPGVIGQTGGPVSTLQQRLGEALFLRVAGPSGPATRERFHGTPGPRWFAPDRPIRRVHGDAAMFVGGLRALLLQSLHPVAMTAIAHHSDYRDDPWGRLQRTSTFLAATTFGAEQDAQRAVDRVRAIHAQVTGTGPGGRPYRADDPHLLRWVHVTEADSFLRCHQRYGAHKLDDAGCDGYVSDIARVATALGVPDPPRTRAELDAALREYEPETRAIPEALEAARFLISDPPLPLAARGPYAALAAAAIAELPDWARRELRLPWLPLAGPVLAPAGGHAIVRTIRWAMRGRPQ
;
A
#
# COMPACT_ATOMS: atom_id res chain seq x y z
N MET A 1 -45.46 22.86 44.06
CA MET A 1 -45.53 24.12 44.82
C MET A 1 -44.19 24.32 45.51
N ALA A 2 -43.61 25.53 45.34
CA ALA A 2 -42.57 26.22 46.13
C ALA A 2 -41.33 25.42 46.61
N GLY A 3 -40.07 25.82 46.43
CA GLY A 3 -39.50 27.10 46.02
C GLY A 3 -38.35 27.51 46.94
N ARG A 4 -37.23 27.97 46.33
CA ARG A 4 -36.15 28.84 46.88
C ARG A 4 -35.18 28.19 47.89
N GLN A 5 -33.87 28.47 47.90
CA GLN A 5 -33.19 29.76 47.76
C GLN A 5 -31.68 29.58 47.46
N ARG A 6 -31.09 30.48 46.64
CA ARG A 6 -29.64 30.76 46.54
C ARG A 6 -29.24 31.87 47.54
N PRO A 7 -27.94 32.06 47.82
CA PRO A 7 -27.34 33.41 47.72
C PRO A 7 -25.99 33.44 46.96
N VAL A 8 -25.80 34.41 46.04
CA VAL A 8 -24.94 35.64 46.12
C VAL A 8 -23.43 35.33 45.96
N CYS A 9 -22.83 35.49 44.78
CA CYS A 9 -22.31 36.72 44.13
C CYS A 9 -21.06 37.32 44.81
N CYS A 10 -19.90 37.20 44.15
CA CYS A 10 -18.84 38.21 44.18
C CYS A 10 -18.22 38.31 42.78
N ARG A 11 -18.55 39.41 42.09
CA ARG A 11 -17.84 39.93 40.93
C ARG A 11 -16.49 40.48 41.40
N ASN A 12 -15.44 40.31 40.62
CA ASN A 12 -14.39 41.33 40.60
C ASN A 12 -14.04 41.71 39.16
N THR A 13 -14.24 42.99 38.90
CA THR A 13 -14.01 43.73 37.68
C THR A 13 -12.61 44.31 37.69
N PHE A 14 -11.85 44.15 36.60
CA PHE A 14 -10.79 45.09 36.26
C PHE A 14 -10.88 45.40 34.76
N ARG A 15 -10.95 46.70 34.44
CA ARG A 15 -11.13 47.24 33.09
C ARG A 15 -10.07 48.31 32.82
N ALA A 16 -9.61 48.32 31.57
CA ALA A 16 -9.05 49.43 30.78
C ALA A 16 -7.54 49.76 30.98
N PRO A 17 -6.85 50.33 29.96
CA PRO A 17 -7.38 51.01 28.78
C PRO A 17 -6.82 50.60 27.40
N ALA A 18 -7.60 50.95 26.37
CA ALA A 18 -7.24 50.96 24.96
C ALA A 18 -6.29 52.14 24.64
N ARG A 19 -5.28 51.89 23.78
CA ARG A 19 -4.57 52.94 23.04
C ARG A 19 -4.51 52.57 21.56
N SER A 20 -4.99 53.49 20.74
CA SER A 20 -4.90 53.51 19.29
C SER A 20 -3.53 54.02 18.86
N VAL A 21 -2.88 53.33 17.91
CA VAL A 21 -1.77 53.88 17.12
C VAL A 21 -1.97 53.48 15.66
N ARG A 22 -1.75 54.47 14.77
CA ARG A 22 -2.01 54.48 13.32
C ARG A 22 -1.00 53.65 12.51
N ARG A 23 -1.42 53.35 11.28
CA ARG A 23 -0.72 52.68 10.14
C ARG A 23 0.63 53.33 9.75
N ASN A 24 1.61 52.51 9.35
CA ASN A 24 2.15 52.42 7.97
C ASN A 24 3.19 51.27 7.78
N ALA A 25 3.23 50.75 6.54
CA ALA A 25 3.82 49.52 5.95
C ALA A 25 5.39 49.50 5.89
N PRO A 26 6.13 48.48 5.33
CA PRO A 26 5.73 47.45 4.34
C PRO A 26 6.30 46.01 4.44
N GLY A 27 5.61 45.08 3.74
CA GLY A 27 6.25 44.06 2.90
C GLY A 27 6.78 42.78 3.54
N VAL A 28 5.91 41.81 3.87
CA VAL A 28 6.31 40.40 4.01
C VAL A 28 5.88 39.65 2.74
N ILE A 29 6.88 39.48 1.87
CA ILE A 29 7.15 38.36 0.95
C ILE A 29 5.94 37.44 0.72
N GLY A 30 5.13 37.77 -0.29
CA GLY A 30 4.28 36.78 -0.94
C GLY A 30 5.16 35.86 -1.77
N GLN A 31 5.45 34.67 -1.25
CA GLN A 31 6.00 33.61 -2.09
C GLN A 31 4.95 33.22 -3.14
N THR A 32 5.30 33.49 -4.39
CA THR A 32 4.54 33.16 -5.59
C THR A 32 4.55 31.65 -5.83
N GLY A 33 3.67 30.92 -5.16
CA GLY A 33 3.32 29.56 -5.56
C GLY A 33 2.55 29.60 -6.89
N GLY A 34 3.21 29.28 -8.00
CA GLY A 34 2.56 29.23 -9.32
C GLY A 34 1.43 28.19 -9.38
N PRO A 35 0.54 28.23 -10.39
CA PRO A 35 -0.61 27.31 -10.51
C PRO A 35 -0.22 25.82 -10.52
N VAL A 36 1.01 25.50 -10.95
CA VAL A 36 1.56 24.14 -10.97
C VAL A 36 1.85 23.59 -9.56
N SER A 37 2.28 24.43 -8.60
CA SER A 37 2.54 23.96 -7.22
C SER A 37 1.25 23.59 -6.51
N THR A 38 0.16 24.33 -6.77
CA THR A 38 -1.16 24.06 -6.18
C THR A 38 -1.80 22.79 -6.73
N LEU A 39 -1.68 22.52 -8.04
CA LEU A 39 -2.18 21.29 -8.65
C LEU A 39 -1.39 20.06 -8.18
N GLN A 40 -0.06 20.14 -8.17
CA GLN A 40 0.81 19.06 -7.71
C GLN A 40 0.53 18.70 -6.25
N GLN A 41 0.38 19.71 -5.37
CA GLN A 41 0.01 19.52 -3.97
C GLN A 41 -1.33 18.82 -3.81
N ARG A 42 -2.38 19.30 -4.49
CA ARG A 42 -3.72 18.70 -4.44
C ARG A 42 -3.74 17.25 -4.92
N LEU A 43 -3.05 16.95 -6.03
CA LEU A 43 -2.93 15.58 -6.54
C LEU A 43 -2.15 14.68 -5.58
N GLY A 44 -1.02 15.17 -5.04
CA GLY A 44 -0.22 14.44 -4.07
C GLY A 44 -0.97 14.15 -2.77
N GLU A 45 -1.73 15.10 -2.26
CA GLU A 45 -2.57 14.95 -1.07
C GLU A 45 -3.73 13.98 -1.32
N ALA A 46 -4.44 14.11 -2.44
CA ALA A 46 -5.52 13.19 -2.81
C ALA A 46 -5.04 11.75 -2.96
N LEU A 47 -3.90 11.54 -3.63
CA LEU A 47 -3.26 10.22 -3.75
C LEU A 47 -2.84 9.68 -2.39
N PHE A 48 -2.23 10.51 -1.54
CA PHE A 48 -1.83 10.07 -0.22
C PHE A 48 -3.01 9.69 0.67
N LEU A 49 -4.06 10.51 0.74
CA LEU A 49 -5.24 10.22 1.53
C LEU A 49 -5.97 8.97 1.02
N ARG A 50 -5.91 8.70 -0.28
CA ARG A 50 -6.45 7.45 -0.84
C ARG A 50 -5.71 6.22 -0.32
N VAL A 51 -4.39 6.28 -0.25
CA VAL A 51 -3.52 5.15 0.14
C VAL A 51 -3.36 5.01 1.64
N ALA A 52 -3.13 6.11 2.36
CA ALA A 52 -2.84 6.12 3.79
C ALA A 52 -4.08 6.38 4.65
N GLY A 53 -5.20 6.77 4.03
CA GLY A 53 -6.45 7.04 4.71
C GLY A 53 -6.47 8.38 5.45
N PRO A 54 -7.60 8.69 6.13
CA PRO A 54 -7.75 9.94 6.90
C PRO A 54 -6.70 10.10 8.01
N SER A 55 -6.31 8.99 8.65
CA SER A 55 -5.27 8.97 9.68
C SER A 55 -3.84 8.97 9.11
N GLY A 56 -3.69 8.96 7.79
CA GLY A 56 -2.40 8.88 7.10
C GLY A 56 -1.36 9.91 7.56
N PRO A 57 -1.70 11.22 7.69
CA PRO A 57 -0.76 12.23 8.16
C PRO A 57 -0.18 11.92 9.54
N ALA A 58 -1.05 11.58 10.51
CA ALA A 58 -0.65 11.23 11.87
C ALA A 58 0.17 9.93 11.91
N THR A 59 -0.21 8.91 11.13
CA THR A 59 0.55 7.66 11.00
C THR A 59 1.95 7.91 10.45
N ARG A 60 2.08 8.76 9.42
CA ARG A 60 3.36 9.12 8.83
C ARG A 60 4.25 9.85 9.85
N GLU A 61 3.70 10.86 10.51
CA GLU A 61 4.40 11.63 11.54
C GLU A 61 4.90 10.69 12.65
N ARG A 62 4.07 9.77 13.11
CA ARG A 62 4.47 8.75 14.10
C ARG A 62 5.62 7.89 13.60
N PHE A 63 5.52 7.30 12.41
CA PHE A 63 6.55 6.36 11.93
C PHE A 63 7.91 7.04 11.67
N HIS A 64 7.91 8.28 11.19
CA HIS A 64 9.14 9.03 10.96
C HIS A 64 9.65 9.77 12.21
N GLY A 65 8.77 10.20 13.10
CA GLY A 65 9.09 11.04 14.26
C GLY A 65 9.37 10.27 15.56
N THR A 66 8.90 9.03 15.71
CA THR A 66 9.16 8.22 16.93
C THR A 66 10.64 7.88 17.06
N PRO A 67 11.36 8.29 18.11
CA PRO A 67 12.78 7.94 18.28
C PRO A 67 13.00 6.42 18.41
N GLY A 68 14.22 5.95 18.12
CA GLY A 68 14.64 4.56 18.38
C GLY A 68 15.07 3.76 17.13
N PRO A 69 15.44 2.49 17.31
CA PRO A 69 15.89 1.65 16.21
C PRO A 69 14.77 1.34 15.21
N ARG A 70 15.18 0.98 13.99
CA ARG A 70 14.33 0.57 12.87
C ARG A 70 14.76 -0.82 12.43
N TRP A 71 13.85 -1.64 11.92
CA TRP A 71 14.22 -2.95 11.34
C TRP A 71 15.17 -2.80 10.15
N PHE A 72 15.04 -1.70 9.41
CA PHE A 72 15.82 -1.45 8.21
C PHE A 72 16.49 -0.07 8.26
N ALA A 73 17.82 -0.06 8.13
CA ALA A 73 18.60 1.17 8.04
C ALA A 73 18.21 1.99 6.79
N PRO A 74 18.41 3.32 6.78
CA PRO A 74 17.96 4.21 5.69
C PRO A 74 18.42 3.84 4.28
N ASP A 75 19.57 3.18 4.16
CA ASP A 75 20.23 2.76 2.93
C ASP A 75 19.78 1.37 2.45
N ARG A 76 19.00 0.62 3.25
CA ARG A 76 18.54 -0.72 2.89
C ARG A 76 17.63 -0.73 1.65
N PRO A 77 17.79 -1.70 0.74
CA PRO A 77 17.01 -1.79 -0.50
C PRO A 77 15.48 -1.76 -0.30
N ILE A 78 14.95 -2.39 0.77
CA ILE A 78 13.50 -2.38 1.06
C ILE A 78 12.92 -0.96 1.18
N ARG A 79 13.67 -0.02 1.76
CA ARG A 79 13.21 1.37 1.88
C ARG A 79 13.16 2.07 0.52
N ARG A 80 14.06 1.71 -0.40
CA ARG A 80 14.06 2.24 -1.78
C ARG A 80 12.91 1.66 -2.59
N VAL A 81 12.65 0.35 -2.48
CA VAL A 81 11.53 -0.30 -3.19
C VAL A 81 10.20 0.21 -2.66
N HIS A 82 10.00 0.19 -1.34
CA HIS A 82 8.73 0.58 -0.73
C HIS A 82 8.48 2.11 -0.72
N GLY A 83 9.52 2.91 -0.95
CA GLY A 83 9.42 4.36 -1.10
C GLY A 83 9.10 4.83 -2.52
N ASP A 84 9.17 3.94 -3.53
CA ASP A 84 8.97 4.32 -4.94
C ASP A 84 7.52 4.14 -5.40
N ALA A 85 7.07 5.03 -6.29
CA ALA A 85 5.74 4.97 -6.91
C ALA A 85 5.48 3.69 -7.74
N ALA A 86 6.51 2.93 -8.11
CA ALA A 86 6.36 1.62 -8.73
C ALA A 86 5.60 0.62 -7.85
N MET A 87 5.55 0.84 -6.53
CA MET A 87 4.71 0.07 -5.59
C MET A 87 3.24 0.01 -6.00
N PHE A 88 2.70 1.03 -6.67
CA PHE A 88 1.31 1.01 -7.11
C PHE A 88 1.05 -0.07 -8.17
N VAL A 89 1.97 -0.23 -9.13
CA VAL A 89 1.88 -1.30 -10.13
C VAL A 89 2.16 -2.65 -9.48
N GLY A 90 3.19 -2.71 -8.61
CA GLY A 90 3.54 -3.93 -7.88
C GLY A 90 2.43 -4.44 -6.97
N GLY A 91 1.72 -3.54 -6.26
CA GLY A 91 0.61 -3.92 -5.39
C GLY A 91 -0.56 -4.50 -6.16
N LEU A 92 -0.92 -3.90 -7.30
CA LEU A 92 -1.98 -4.46 -8.14
C LEU A 92 -1.58 -5.82 -8.74
N ARG A 93 -0.33 -5.96 -9.17
CA ARG A 93 0.21 -7.25 -9.64
C ARG A 93 0.19 -8.31 -8.53
N ALA A 94 0.58 -7.94 -7.31
CA ALA A 94 0.58 -8.83 -6.16
C ALA A 94 -0.83 -9.33 -5.85
N LEU A 95 -1.84 -8.45 -5.83
CA LEU A 95 -3.23 -8.83 -5.60
C LEU A 95 -3.75 -9.82 -6.65
N LEU A 96 -3.39 -9.61 -7.92
CA LEU A 96 -3.76 -10.53 -9.01
C LEU A 96 -3.06 -11.89 -8.86
N LEU A 97 -1.77 -11.93 -8.52
CA LEU A 97 -1.09 -13.21 -8.27
C LEU A 97 -1.66 -13.91 -7.04
N GLN A 98 -1.82 -13.20 -5.92
CA GLN A 98 -2.30 -13.77 -4.66
C GLN A 98 -3.66 -14.45 -4.80
N SER A 99 -4.55 -13.92 -5.65
CA SER A 99 -5.88 -14.49 -5.89
C SER A 99 -5.85 -15.85 -6.59
N LEU A 100 -4.72 -16.25 -7.17
CA LEU A 100 -4.60 -17.52 -7.88
C LEU A 100 -4.36 -18.74 -7.00
N HIS A 101 -4.09 -18.57 -5.70
CA HIS A 101 -4.07 -19.70 -4.78
C HIS A 101 -5.49 -19.94 -4.23
N PRO A 102 -6.14 -21.07 -4.55
CA PRO A 102 -7.56 -21.27 -4.27
C PRO A 102 -7.93 -21.09 -2.80
N VAL A 103 -7.16 -21.71 -1.89
CA VAL A 103 -7.41 -21.62 -0.44
C VAL A 103 -7.26 -20.18 0.09
N ALA A 104 -6.18 -19.48 -0.29
CA ALA A 104 -5.97 -18.09 0.10
C ALA A 104 -7.09 -17.18 -0.42
N MET A 105 -7.52 -17.38 -1.67
CA MET A 105 -8.61 -16.60 -2.26
C MET A 105 -9.97 -16.90 -1.60
N THR A 106 -10.26 -18.16 -1.26
CA THR A 106 -11.45 -18.50 -0.48
C THR A 106 -11.41 -17.85 0.91
N ALA A 107 -10.25 -17.86 1.58
CA ALA A 107 -10.09 -17.18 2.87
C ALA A 107 -10.38 -15.68 2.78
N ILE A 108 -9.87 -15.02 1.74
CA ILE A 108 -10.14 -13.61 1.44
C ILE A 108 -11.64 -13.39 1.15
N ALA A 109 -12.25 -14.24 0.31
CA ALA A 109 -13.65 -14.07 -0.07
C ALA A 109 -14.61 -14.23 1.12
N HIS A 110 -14.30 -15.12 2.06
CA HIS A 110 -15.16 -15.36 3.23
C HIS A 110 -14.98 -14.33 4.36
N HIS A 111 -13.81 -13.70 4.47
CA HIS A 111 -13.45 -12.90 5.66
C HIS A 111 -13.02 -11.46 5.34
N SER A 112 -13.07 -11.03 4.09
CA SER A 112 -12.68 -9.67 3.70
C SER A 112 -13.83 -8.95 3.00
N ASP A 113 -14.14 -7.76 3.49
CA ASP A 113 -15.01 -6.78 2.84
C ASP A 113 -14.29 -6.09 1.67
N TYR A 114 -13.56 -6.83 0.82
CA TYR A 114 -12.72 -6.21 -0.22
C TYR A 114 -13.55 -5.50 -1.31
N ARG A 115 -14.83 -5.88 -1.46
CA ARG A 115 -15.79 -5.23 -2.37
C ARG A 115 -16.42 -3.99 -1.73
N ASP A 116 -16.80 -4.09 -0.46
CA ASP A 116 -17.53 -3.04 0.24
C ASP A 116 -16.59 -1.95 0.80
N ASP A 117 -15.38 -2.32 1.23
CA ASP A 117 -14.32 -1.44 1.75
C ASP A 117 -12.94 -1.70 1.09
N PRO A 118 -12.82 -1.53 -0.24
CA PRO A 118 -11.55 -1.71 -0.96
C PRO A 118 -10.49 -0.70 -0.51
N TRP A 119 -10.90 0.53 -0.20
CA TRP A 119 -9.98 1.58 0.22
C TRP A 119 -9.50 1.40 1.65
N GLY A 120 -10.36 1.02 2.59
CA GLY A 120 -9.88 0.68 3.93
C GLY A 120 -8.97 -0.55 3.91
N ARG A 121 -9.22 -1.55 3.05
CA ARG A 121 -8.30 -2.68 2.87
C ARG A 121 -6.92 -2.25 2.35
N LEU A 122 -6.90 -1.36 1.34
CA LEU A 122 -5.65 -0.77 0.84
C LEU A 122 -4.92 0.01 1.96
N GLN A 123 -5.65 0.79 2.77
CA GLN A 123 -5.10 1.58 3.86
C GLN A 123 -4.52 0.74 5.00
N ARG A 124 -5.15 -0.38 5.35
CA ARG A 124 -4.63 -1.33 6.35
C ARG A 124 -3.30 -1.94 5.87
N THR A 125 -3.24 -2.35 4.61
CA THR A 125 -2.04 -2.94 4.01
C THR A 125 -0.91 -1.91 3.88
N SER A 126 -1.21 -0.70 3.39
CA SER A 126 -0.22 0.37 3.25
C SER A 126 0.34 0.80 4.61
N THR A 127 -0.51 0.84 5.65
CA THR A 127 -0.09 1.12 7.04
C THR A 127 0.82 0.02 7.57
N PHE A 128 0.51 -1.25 7.30
CA PHE A 128 1.37 -2.37 7.69
C PHE A 128 2.75 -2.30 7.03
N LEU A 129 2.80 -2.08 5.71
CA LEU A 129 4.06 -1.92 4.97
C LEU A 129 4.86 -0.71 5.48
N ALA A 130 4.19 0.40 5.75
CA ALA A 130 4.84 1.60 6.28
C ALA A 130 5.39 1.38 7.69
N ALA A 131 4.64 0.70 8.56
CA ALA A 131 5.06 0.38 9.93
C ALA A 131 6.30 -0.52 9.93
N THR A 132 6.26 -1.61 9.18
CA THR A 132 7.35 -2.60 9.12
C THR A 132 8.59 -2.08 8.40
N THR A 133 8.43 -1.16 7.45
CA THR A 133 9.56 -0.64 6.65
C THR A 133 10.19 0.62 7.24
N PHE A 134 9.37 1.56 7.73
CA PHE A 134 9.81 2.90 8.12
C PHE A 134 9.61 3.23 9.60
N GLY A 135 8.67 2.53 10.26
CA GLY A 135 8.33 2.75 11.67
C GLY A 135 9.39 2.24 12.65
N ALA A 136 9.35 2.75 13.87
CA ALA A 136 10.17 2.25 14.97
C ALA A 136 10.01 0.73 15.12
N GLU A 137 11.05 0.02 15.58
CA GLU A 137 10.99 -1.45 15.77
C GLU A 137 9.75 -1.89 16.57
N GLN A 138 9.33 -1.12 17.56
CA GLN A 138 8.11 -1.38 18.32
C GLN A 138 6.83 -1.17 17.51
N ASP A 139 6.78 -0.19 16.59
CA ASP A 139 5.66 -0.01 15.66
C ASP A 139 5.57 -1.19 14.68
N ALA A 140 6.71 -1.59 14.15
CA ALA A 140 6.83 -2.73 13.24
C ALA A 140 6.36 -4.04 13.93
N GLN A 141 6.83 -4.30 15.15
CA GLN A 141 6.43 -5.48 15.91
C GLN A 141 4.93 -5.45 16.25
N ARG A 142 4.39 -4.32 16.72
CA ARG A 142 2.94 -4.18 16.97
C ARG A 142 2.10 -4.44 15.73
N ALA A 143 2.55 -3.98 14.56
CA ALA A 143 1.86 -4.22 13.30
C ALA A 143 1.84 -5.73 12.96
N VAL A 144 2.97 -6.42 13.15
CA VAL A 144 3.06 -7.88 13.00
C VAL A 144 2.15 -8.61 13.97
N ASP A 145 2.22 -8.29 15.27
CA ASP A 145 1.41 -8.95 16.30
C ASP A 145 -0.09 -8.78 16.01
N ARG A 146 -0.49 -7.60 15.53
CA ARG A 146 -1.87 -7.32 15.13
C ARG A 146 -2.32 -8.19 13.96
N VAL A 147 -1.49 -8.31 12.92
CA VAL A 147 -1.81 -9.15 11.75
C VAL A 147 -1.88 -10.62 12.15
N ARG A 148 -0.93 -11.11 12.96
CA ARG A 148 -0.94 -12.48 13.48
C ARG A 148 -2.20 -12.78 14.28
N ALA A 149 -2.61 -11.87 15.17
CA ALA A 149 -3.83 -12.03 15.95
C ALA A 149 -5.09 -12.12 15.08
N ILE A 150 -5.15 -11.35 13.98
CA ILE A 150 -6.25 -11.42 13.01
C ILE A 150 -6.20 -12.76 12.26
N HIS A 151 -5.05 -13.14 11.71
CA HIS A 151 -4.91 -14.39 10.95
C HIS A 151 -5.21 -15.63 11.77
N ALA A 152 -4.88 -15.64 13.07
CA ALA A 152 -5.19 -16.74 13.97
C ALA A 152 -6.69 -17.00 14.17
N GLN A 153 -7.53 -15.97 13.93
CA GLN A 153 -8.99 -16.05 14.02
C GLN A 153 -9.65 -16.38 12.68
N VAL A 154 -8.93 -16.24 11.56
CA VAL A 154 -9.47 -16.49 10.22
C VAL A 154 -9.30 -17.97 9.89
N THR A 155 -10.38 -18.71 10.06
CA THR A 155 -10.45 -20.15 9.78
C THR A 155 -11.73 -20.45 9.01
N GLY A 156 -11.73 -21.50 8.20
CA GLY A 156 -12.94 -21.90 7.49
C GLY A 156 -12.75 -23.18 6.71
N THR A 157 -13.65 -23.41 5.76
CA THR A 157 -13.60 -24.57 4.87
C THR A 157 -13.36 -24.10 3.44
N GLY A 158 -12.32 -24.63 2.82
CA GLY A 158 -11.89 -24.32 1.47
C GLY A 158 -12.44 -25.30 0.42
N PRO A 159 -11.93 -25.20 -0.82
CA PRO A 159 -12.32 -26.09 -1.91
C PRO A 159 -12.16 -27.58 -1.55
N GLY A 160 -13.16 -28.39 -1.91
CA GLY A 160 -13.17 -29.83 -1.61
C GLY A 160 -13.41 -30.17 -0.13
N GLY A 161 -13.92 -29.22 0.68
CA GLY A 161 -14.29 -29.46 2.07
C GLY A 161 -13.12 -29.47 3.05
N ARG A 162 -11.92 -29.10 2.61
CA ARG A 162 -10.72 -29.08 3.47
C ARG A 162 -10.73 -27.86 4.39
N PRO A 163 -10.46 -27.99 5.70
CA PRO A 163 -10.32 -26.83 6.57
C PRO A 163 -9.10 -26.00 6.18
N TYR A 164 -9.16 -24.69 6.39
CA TYR A 164 -8.04 -23.77 6.26
C TYR A 164 -7.89 -22.90 7.50
N ARG A 165 -6.67 -22.39 7.69
CA ARG A 165 -6.37 -21.30 8.62
C ARG A 165 -5.51 -20.27 7.90
N ALA A 166 -5.78 -18.97 8.08
CA ALA A 166 -5.00 -17.92 7.43
C ALA A 166 -3.58 -17.78 8.00
N ASP A 167 -3.33 -18.33 9.20
CA ASP A 167 -2.00 -18.41 9.80
C ASP A 167 -1.21 -19.66 9.39
N ASP A 168 -1.70 -20.44 8.42
CA ASP A 168 -0.95 -21.54 7.81
C ASP A 168 0.35 -21.00 7.16
N PRO A 169 1.54 -21.46 7.60
CA PRO A 169 2.83 -21.05 7.04
C PRO A 169 2.92 -21.18 5.51
N HIS A 170 2.27 -22.17 4.91
CA HIS A 170 2.27 -22.37 3.46
C HIS A 170 1.51 -21.25 2.73
N LEU A 171 0.35 -20.85 3.26
CA LEU A 171 -0.45 -19.75 2.70
C LEU A 171 0.23 -18.39 2.95
N LEU A 172 0.83 -18.20 4.13
CA LEU A 172 1.61 -17.00 4.44
C LEU A 172 2.80 -16.85 3.49
N ARG A 173 3.51 -17.96 3.21
CA ARG A 173 4.62 -17.97 2.26
C ARG A 173 4.15 -17.60 0.86
N TRP A 174 3.02 -18.13 0.38
CA TRP A 174 2.45 -17.74 -0.92
C TRP A 174 2.21 -16.23 -1.03
N VAL A 175 1.52 -15.64 -0.04
CA VAL A 175 1.24 -14.19 -0.01
C VAL A 175 2.54 -13.39 -0.02
N HIS A 176 3.51 -13.83 0.78
CA HIS A 176 4.82 -13.19 0.86
C HIS A 176 5.60 -13.25 -0.47
N VAL A 177 5.73 -14.43 -1.10
CA VAL A 177 6.55 -14.57 -2.31
C VAL A 177 5.96 -13.81 -3.50
N THR A 178 4.63 -13.81 -3.63
CA THR A 178 3.94 -13.05 -4.68
C THR A 178 4.04 -11.54 -4.45
N GLU A 179 4.01 -11.08 -3.20
CA GLU A 179 4.23 -9.68 -2.84
C GLU A 179 5.66 -9.24 -3.14
N ALA A 180 6.66 -9.99 -2.65
CA ALA A 180 8.07 -9.69 -2.83
C ALA A 180 8.47 -9.64 -4.31
N ASP A 181 8.08 -10.64 -5.12
CA ASP A 181 8.36 -10.64 -6.57
C ASP A 181 7.66 -9.46 -7.27
N SER A 182 6.40 -9.18 -6.92
CA SER A 182 5.67 -8.09 -7.57
C SER A 182 6.28 -6.73 -7.30
N PHE A 183 6.65 -6.44 -6.06
CA PHE A 183 7.29 -5.18 -5.72
C PHE A 183 8.68 -5.07 -6.34
N LEU A 184 9.52 -6.11 -6.26
CA LEU A 184 10.85 -6.10 -6.85
C LEU A 184 10.80 -5.96 -8.37
N ARG A 185 9.97 -6.75 -9.05
CA ARG A 185 9.80 -6.72 -10.52
C ARG A 185 9.34 -5.36 -11.00
N CYS A 186 8.28 -4.83 -10.41
CA CYS A 186 7.75 -3.52 -10.82
C CYS A 186 8.72 -2.39 -10.48
N HIS A 187 9.50 -2.49 -9.39
CA HIS A 187 10.57 -1.54 -9.10
C HIS A 187 11.70 -1.60 -10.14
N GLN A 188 12.16 -2.80 -10.50
CA GLN A 188 13.16 -2.99 -11.55
C GLN A 188 12.70 -2.48 -12.93
N ARG A 189 11.38 -2.51 -13.18
CA ARG A 189 10.79 -2.00 -14.42
C ARG A 189 10.55 -0.49 -14.40
N TYR A 190 9.87 0.03 -13.39
CA TYR A 190 9.31 1.39 -13.37
C TYR A 190 9.91 2.31 -12.28
N GLY A 191 10.74 1.77 -11.40
CA GLY A 191 11.40 2.49 -10.33
C GLY A 191 12.30 3.62 -10.84
N ALA A 192 12.53 4.63 -10.00
CA ALA A 192 13.39 5.76 -10.37
C ALA A 192 14.84 5.30 -10.62
N HIS A 193 15.32 4.37 -9.79
CA HIS A 193 16.66 3.83 -9.84
C HIS A 193 16.58 2.33 -9.61
N LYS A 194 17.05 1.54 -10.57
CA LYS A 194 17.13 0.09 -10.43
C LYS A 194 18.12 -0.26 -9.32
N LEU A 195 17.85 -1.37 -8.63
CA LEU A 195 18.84 -2.04 -7.81
C LEU A 195 19.77 -2.85 -8.71
N ASP A 196 21.03 -2.98 -8.32
CA ASP A 196 21.93 -4.01 -8.84
C ASP A 196 21.52 -5.39 -8.30
N ASP A 197 22.24 -6.43 -8.71
CA ASP A 197 21.91 -7.81 -8.33
C ASP A 197 22.02 -8.01 -6.80
N ALA A 198 23.08 -7.48 -6.18
CA ALA A 198 23.25 -7.53 -4.73
C ALA A 198 22.14 -6.76 -3.99
N GLY A 199 21.69 -5.62 -4.52
CA GLY A 199 20.56 -4.88 -4.00
C GLY A 199 19.23 -5.63 -4.15
N CYS A 200 19.04 -6.39 -5.23
CA CYS A 200 17.88 -7.26 -5.40
C CYS A 200 17.84 -8.36 -4.33
N ASP A 201 18.94 -9.07 -4.12
CA ASP A 201 19.03 -10.07 -3.04
C ASP A 201 18.89 -9.43 -1.66
N GLY A 202 19.49 -8.25 -1.48
CA GLY A 202 19.32 -7.44 -0.27
C GLY A 202 17.85 -7.08 0.02
N TYR A 203 17.07 -6.76 -1.02
CA TYR A 203 15.63 -6.53 -0.90
C TYR A 203 14.89 -7.79 -0.46
N VAL A 204 15.16 -8.93 -1.12
CA VAL A 204 14.49 -10.19 -0.80
C VAL A 204 14.82 -10.62 0.64
N SER A 205 16.08 -10.53 1.05
CA SER A 205 16.50 -10.78 2.43
C SER A 205 15.89 -9.80 3.44
N ASP A 206 15.69 -8.53 3.08
CA ASP A 206 15.03 -7.56 3.97
C ASP A 206 13.56 -7.95 4.20
N ILE A 207 12.81 -8.19 3.12
CA ILE A 207 11.38 -8.48 3.23
C ILE A 207 11.13 -9.87 3.85
N ALA A 208 12.08 -10.81 3.72
CA ALA A 208 12.08 -12.09 4.42
C ALA A 208 12.00 -11.94 5.95
N ARG A 209 12.62 -10.90 6.53
CA ARG A 209 12.49 -10.59 7.98
C ARG A 209 11.03 -10.40 8.39
N VAL A 210 10.26 -9.69 7.56
CA VAL A 210 8.83 -9.42 7.82
C VAL A 210 8.03 -10.72 7.74
N ALA A 211 8.31 -11.57 6.75
CA ALA A 211 7.67 -12.88 6.61
C ALA A 211 7.95 -13.82 7.79
N THR A 212 9.21 -13.88 8.25
CA THR A 212 9.57 -14.65 9.45
C THR A 212 8.81 -14.15 10.67
N ALA A 213 8.73 -12.83 10.85
CA ALA A 213 7.96 -12.25 11.96
C ALA A 213 6.46 -12.59 11.87
N LEU A 214 5.89 -12.65 10.66
CA LEU A 214 4.50 -13.06 10.41
C LEU A 214 4.24 -14.56 10.60
N GLY A 215 5.29 -15.40 10.60
CA GLY A 215 5.17 -16.85 10.84
C GLY A 215 5.63 -17.74 9.70
N VAL A 216 6.28 -17.21 8.66
CA VAL A 216 6.92 -18.02 7.60
C VAL A 216 8.27 -18.54 8.10
N PRO A 217 8.48 -19.86 8.29
CA PRO A 217 9.71 -20.39 8.88
C PRO A 217 10.95 -20.16 8.02
N ASP A 218 10.83 -20.39 6.71
CA ASP A 218 11.93 -20.30 5.75
C ASP A 218 11.51 -19.51 4.49
N PRO A 219 11.39 -18.17 4.60
CA PRO A 219 11.12 -17.32 3.46
C PRO A 219 12.36 -17.19 2.57
N PRO A 220 12.20 -17.06 1.24
CA PRO A 220 13.34 -16.85 0.34
C PRO A 220 14.09 -15.57 0.70
N ARG A 221 15.41 -15.60 0.58
CA ARG A 221 16.33 -14.49 0.89
C ARG A 221 17.11 -14.00 -0.31
N THR A 222 17.09 -14.73 -1.42
CA THR A 222 17.66 -14.31 -2.70
C THR A 222 16.61 -14.29 -3.79
N ARG A 223 16.87 -13.54 -4.86
CA ARG A 223 16.00 -13.52 -6.04
C ARG A 223 15.87 -14.91 -6.66
N ALA A 224 16.94 -15.69 -6.65
CA ALA A 224 16.92 -17.08 -7.15
C ALA A 224 15.99 -17.98 -6.32
N GLU A 225 16.05 -17.87 -4.99
CA GLU A 225 15.13 -18.59 -4.08
C GLU A 225 13.69 -18.12 -4.25
N LEU A 226 13.48 -16.83 -4.45
CA LEU A 226 12.15 -16.26 -4.69
C LEU A 226 11.53 -16.80 -6.00
N ASP A 227 12.31 -16.83 -7.08
CA ASP A 227 11.89 -17.42 -8.36
C ASP A 227 11.63 -18.93 -8.23
N ALA A 228 12.44 -19.65 -7.44
CA ALA A 228 12.23 -21.06 -7.16
C ALA A 228 10.94 -21.30 -6.36
N ALA A 229 10.68 -20.50 -5.33
CA ALA A 229 9.47 -20.58 -4.53
C ALA A 229 8.21 -20.32 -5.37
N LEU A 230 8.21 -19.34 -6.28
CA LEU A 230 7.07 -19.10 -7.16
C LEU A 230 6.77 -20.29 -8.09
N ARG A 231 7.80 -20.96 -8.61
CA ARG A 231 7.63 -22.17 -9.43
C ARG A 231 7.07 -23.35 -8.64
N GLU A 232 7.44 -23.46 -7.36
CA GLU A 232 6.93 -24.49 -6.45
C GLU A 232 5.40 -24.40 -6.29
N TYR A 233 4.86 -23.17 -6.22
CA TYR A 233 3.42 -22.95 -6.09
C TYR A 233 2.63 -23.09 -7.39
N GLU A 234 3.26 -23.02 -8.57
CA GLU A 234 2.57 -23.02 -9.87
C GLU A 234 1.53 -24.16 -10.00
N PRO A 235 1.81 -25.42 -9.61
CA PRO A 235 0.84 -26.52 -9.69
C PRO A 235 -0.39 -26.37 -8.77
N GLU A 236 -0.27 -25.57 -7.71
CA GLU A 236 -1.35 -25.29 -6.75
C GLU A 236 -2.22 -24.10 -7.17
N THR A 237 -1.76 -23.34 -8.18
CA THR A 237 -2.47 -22.16 -8.65
C THR A 237 -3.56 -22.49 -9.66
N ARG A 238 -4.73 -21.89 -9.48
CA ARG A 238 -5.86 -21.96 -10.40
C ARG A 238 -6.84 -20.84 -10.12
N ALA A 239 -7.39 -20.21 -11.16
CA ALA A 239 -8.48 -19.27 -10.97
C ALA A 239 -9.77 -19.99 -10.56
N ILE A 240 -10.25 -19.69 -9.35
CA ILE A 240 -11.60 -20.03 -8.88
C ILE A 240 -12.58 -18.88 -9.17
N PRO A 241 -13.91 -19.06 -9.08
CA PRO A 241 -14.88 -18.00 -9.34
C PRO A 241 -14.59 -16.70 -8.59
N GLU A 242 -14.20 -16.80 -7.33
CA GLU A 242 -13.84 -15.67 -6.46
C GLU A 242 -12.60 -14.93 -6.98
N ALA A 243 -11.61 -15.65 -7.52
CA ALA A 243 -10.41 -15.05 -8.11
C ALA A 243 -10.75 -14.25 -9.38
N LEU A 244 -11.62 -14.80 -10.23
CA LEU A 244 -12.10 -14.13 -11.45
C LEU A 244 -12.94 -12.90 -11.11
N GLU A 245 -13.75 -12.98 -10.05
CA GLU A 245 -14.52 -11.84 -9.56
C GLU A 245 -13.61 -10.74 -9.02
N ALA A 246 -12.62 -11.08 -8.19
CA ALA A 246 -11.63 -10.13 -7.69
C ALA A 246 -10.85 -9.47 -8.84
N ALA A 247 -10.42 -10.24 -9.84
CA ALA A 247 -9.74 -9.70 -11.02
C ALA A 247 -10.64 -8.74 -11.81
N ARG A 248 -11.93 -9.09 -12.00
CA ARG A 248 -12.91 -8.21 -12.67
C ARG A 248 -13.13 -6.91 -11.88
N PHE A 249 -13.29 -7.00 -10.57
CA PHE A 249 -13.47 -5.85 -9.70
C PHE A 249 -12.25 -4.91 -9.75
N LEU A 250 -11.04 -5.49 -9.70
CA LEU A 250 -9.81 -4.70 -9.78
C LEU A 250 -9.64 -4.04 -11.16
N ILE A 251 -9.91 -4.74 -12.25
CA ILE A 251 -9.50 -4.28 -13.59
C ILE A 251 -10.62 -3.58 -14.35
N SER A 252 -11.85 -4.09 -14.26
CA SER A 252 -12.97 -3.66 -15.10
C SER A 252 -13.97 -2.77 -14.35
N ASP A 253 -14.18 -3.01 -13.07
CA ASP A 253 -15.12 -2.24 -12.24
C ASP A 253 -14.47 -1.58 -11.01
N PRO A 254 -13.36 -0.85 -11.17
CA PRO A 254 -12.74 -0.21 -10.03
C PRO A 254 -13.65 0.93 -9.52
N PRO A 255 -13.86 1.06 -8.19
CA PRO A 255 -14.71 2.08 -7.59
C PRO A 255 -14.00 3.45 -7.60
N LEU A 256 -13.90 4.01 -8.82
CA LEU A 256 -13.16 5.22 -9.14
C LEU A 256 -14.04 6.23 -9.87
N PRO A 257 -13.87 7.53 -9.58
CA PRO A 257 -14.52 8.58 -10.37
C PRO A 257 -14.02 8.52 -11.81
N LEU A 258 -14.86 8.92 -12.76
CA LEU A 258 -14.57 8.84 -14.21
C LEU A 258 -13.20 9.44 -14.59
N ALA A 259 -12.85 10.59 -14.00
CA ALA A 259 -11.58 11.26 -14.26
C ALA A 259 -10.33 10.44 -13.86
N ALA A 260 -10.46 9.49 -12.92
CA ALA A 260 -9.36 8.63 -12.48
C ALA A 260 -9.25 7.31 -13.26
N ARG A 261 -10.26 6.95 -14.06
CA ARG A 261 -10.30 5.65 -14.77
C ARG A 261 -9.20 5.51 -15.82
N GLY A 262 -8.87 6.56 -16.57
CA GLY A 262 -7.78 6.52 -17.55
C GLY A 262 -6.40 6.28 -16.91
N PRO A 263 -5.98 7.12 -15.94
CA PRO A 263 -4.75 6.90 -15.19
C PRO A 263 -4.68 5.52 -14.52
N TYR A 264 -5.80 5.05 -13.94
CA TYR A 264 -5.88 3.73 -13.35
C TYR A 264 -5.75 2.61 -14.39
N ALA A 265 -6.36 2.74 -15.57
CA ALA A 265 -6.24 1.77 -16.66
C ALA A 265 -4.79 1.62 -17.14
N ALA A 266 -4.01 2.71 -17.17
CA ALA A 266 -2.57 2.63 -17.47
C ALA A 266 -1.78 1.85 -16.41
N LEU A 267 -2.12 2.04 -15.12
CA LEU A 267 -1.55 1.29 -14.00
C LEU A 267 -1.94 -0.19 -14.06
N ALA A 268 -3.22 -0.48 -14.33
CA ALA A 268 -3.74 -1.83 -14.49
C ALA A 268 -3.10 -2.56 -15.67
N ALA A 269 -3.00 -1.91 -16.84
CA ALA A 269 -2.31 -2.48 -18.00
C ALA A 269 -0.85 -2.80 -17.68
N ALA A 270 -0.14 -1.92 -16.98
CA ALA A 270 1.23 -2.17 -16.54
C ALA A 270 1.34 -3.36 -15.59
N ALA A 271 0.42 -3.50 -14.62
CA ALA A 271 0.40 -4.64 -13.70
C ALA A 271 0.14 -5.96 -14.45
N ILE A 272 -0.81 -5.97 -15.39
CA ILE A 272 -1.12 -7.12 -16.25
C ILE A 272 0.08 -7.50 -17.14
N ALA A 273 0.80 -6.52 -17.66
CA ALA A 273 1.97 -6.74 -18.51
C ALA A 273 3.13 -7.41 -17.77
N GLU A 274 3.25 -7.18 -16.46
CA GLU A 274 4.31 -7.76 -15.63
C GLU A 274 3.93 -9.12 -15.03
N LEU A 275 2.68 -9.58 -15.19
CA LEU A 275 2.27 -10.94 -14.79
C LEU A 275 2.93 -12.01 -15.67
N PRO A 276 3.25 -13.19 -15.10
CA PRO A 276 3.53 -14.38 -15.91
C PRO A 276 2.37 -14.66 -16.88
N ASP A 277 2.70 -15.14 -18.09
CA ASP A 277 1.69 -15.40 -19.12
C ASP A 277 0.61 -16.40 -18.67
N TRP A 278 0.99 -17.40 -17.88
CA TRP A 278 0.06 -18.38 -17.33
C TRP A 278 -0.96 -17.72 -16.38
N ALA A 279 -0.50 -16.83 -15.49
CA ALA A 279 -1.34 -16.14 -14.52
C ALA A 279 -2.33 -15.20 -15.23
N ARG A 280 -1.85 -14.49 -16.26
CA ARG A 280 -2.69 -13.63 -17.10
C ARG A 280 -3.82 -14.42 -17.79
N ARG A 281 -3.50 -15.62 -18.30
CA ARG A 281 -4.47 -16.51 -18.96
C ARG A 281 -5.47 -17.09 -17.96
N GLU A 282 -5.00 -17.60 -16.82
CA GLU A 282 -5.84 -18.14 -15.74
C GLU A 282 -6.89 -17.11 -15.28
N LEU A 283 -6.47 -15.86 -15.06
CA LEU A 283 -7.37 -14.77 -14.64
C LEU A 283 -8.22 -14.17 -15.77
N ARG A 284 -8.06 -14.64 -17.02
CA ARG A 284 -8.79 -14.13 -18.20
C ARG A 284 -8.64 -12.62 -18.40
N LEU A 285 -7.44 -12.11 -18.14
CA LEU A 285 -7.17 -10.67 -18.17
C LEU A 285 -7.05 -10.15 -19.60
N PRO A 286 -7.51 -8.91 -19.87
CA PRO A 286 -7.43 -8.32 -21.20
C PRO A 286 -5.97 -8.12 -21.62
N TRP A 287 -5.62 -8.58 -22.82
CA TRP A 287 -4.28 -8.43 -23.39
C TRP A 287 -4.33 -8.17 -24.89
N LEU A 288 -3.65 -7.12 -25.34
CA LEU A 288 -3.46 -6.85 -26.76
C LEU A 288 -2.13 -7.50 -27.19
N PRO A 289 -2.13 -8.59 -27.97
CA PRO A 289 -0.93 -9.39 -28.21
C PRO A 289 0.19 -8.62 -28.92
N LEU A 290 -0.15 -7.72 -29.85
CA LEU A 290 0.83 -6.97 -30.64
C LEU A 290 1.22 -5.63 -29.99
N ALA A 291 0.24 -4.89 -29.48
CA ALA A 291 0.47 -3.55 -28.94
C ALA A 291 0.75 -3.55 -27.42
N GLY A 292 0.21 -4.53 -26.69
CA GLY A 292 0.34 -4.65 -25.24
C GLY A 292 1.78 -4.65 -24.72
N PRO A 293 2.71 -5.44 -25.32
CA PRO A 293 4.11 -5.47 -24.88
C PRO A 293 4.83 -4.10 -24.93
N VAL A 294 4.35 -3.16 -25.74
CA VAL A 294 4.95 -1.82 -25.90
C VAL A 294 4.13 -0.76 -25.16
N LEU A 295 2.82 -0.73 -25.38
CA LEU A 295 1.94 0.30 -24.84
C LEU A 295 1.78 0.19 -23.32
N ALA A 296 1.67 -1.03 -22.78
CA ALA A 296 1.45 -1.21 -21.34
C ALA A 296 2.68 -0.77 -20.53
N PRO A 297 3.94 -1.14 -20.88
CA PRO A 297 5.10 -0.59 -20.20
C PRO A 297 5.29 0.91 -20.40
N ALA A 298 5.02 1.45 -21.59
CA ALA A 298 5.11 2.89 -21.82
C ALA A 298 4.11 3.67 -20.95
N GLY A 299 2.86 3.20 -20.90
CA GLY A 299 1.82 3.72 -20.01
C GLY A 299 2.21 3.61 -18.54
N GLY A 300 2.77 2.46 -18.14
CA GLY A 300 3.33 2.22 -16.80
C GLY A 300 4.40 3.24 -16.40
N HIS A 301 5.38 3.48 -17.27
CA HIS A 301 6.40 4.52 -17.04
C HIS A 301 5.79 5.91 -16.93
N ALA A 302 4.84 6.26 -17.79
CA ALA A 302 4.16 7.55 -17.74
C ALA A 302 3.39 7.74 -16.42
N ILE A 303 2.56 6.77 -16.03
CA ILE A 303 1.75 6.89 -14.80
C ILE A 303 2.63 6.89 -13.54
N VAL A 304 3.64 6.03 -13.46
CA VAL A 304 4.55 5.98 -12.30
C VAL A 304 5.37 7.28 -12.18
N ARG A 305 5.83 7.86 -13.30
CA ARG A 305 6.49 9.19 -13.28
C ARG A 305 5.55 10.29 -12.82
N THR A 306 4.28 10.27 -13.24
CA THR A 306 3.26 11.23 -12.82
C THR A 306 2.94 11.11 -11.33
N ILE A 307 2.76 9.89 -10.81
CA ILE A 307 2.55 9.65 -9.38
C ILE A 307 3.76 10.12 -8.58
N ARG A 308 4.99 9.79 -9.02
CA ARG A 308 6.23 10.25 -8.37
C ARG A 308 6.33 11.78 -8.36
N TRP A 309 5.96 12.45 -9.45
CA TRP A 309 5.88 13.90 -9.50
C TRP A 309 4.85 14.43 -8.52
N ALA A 310 3.63 13.90 -8.48
CA ALA A 310 2.58 14.33 -7.57
C ALA A 310 2.98 14.17 -6.09
N MET A 311 3.58 13.03 -5.72
CA MET A 311 4.02 12.76 -4.35
C MET A 311 5.12 13.71 -3.84
N ARG A 312 5.96 14.26 -4.74
CA ARG A 312 6.98 15.27 -4.39
C ARG A 312 6.40 16.64 -4.05
N GLY A 313 5.17 16.93 -4.45
CA GLY A 313 4.54 18.22 -4.20
C GLY A 313 4.08 18.41 -2.77
N ARG A 314 4.07 17.37 -1.95
CA ARG A 314 3.58 17.46 -0.57
C ARG A 314 4.53 18.29 0.29
N PRO A 315 4.01 19.22 1.11
CA PRO A 315 4.83 19.88 2.13
C PRO A 315 5.42 18.82 3.07
N GLN A 316 6.70 18.98 3.40
CA GLN A 316 7.46 18.10 4.29
C GLN A 316 6.96 18.19 5.72
#